data_AF-A0A9W7B6I6-F1
#
_entry.id   AF-A0A9W7B6I6-F1
#
_cell.length_a   1.000
_cell.length_b   1.000
_cell.length_c   1.000
_cell.angle_alpha   90.00
_cell.angle_beta   90.00
_cell.angle_gamma   90.00
#
_symmetry.space_group_name_H-M   'P 1'
#
loop_
_entity.id
_entity.type
_entity.pdbx_description
1 polymer ?
#
loop_
_entity_poly.entity_id
_entity_poly.type
_entity_poly.pdbx_seq_one_letter_code
_entity_poly.pdbx_strand_id
1 'polypeptide(L)'
;MPTPPHAPEPRMRFDYDNVAPKPAFEPPRPTSDAAQAATPNPYKNSALTHEKILEIRAKSSIPSTADATIDWAQDANLYPANFPHFVRGRDSVRNHITALFNSKVRHYEEQSDELGI
;
A
#
# COMPACT_ATOMS: atom_id res chain seq x y z
N MET A 1 46.03 2.04 -49.93
CA MET A 1 45.92 3.40 -49.38
C MET A 1 45.04 3.34 -48.15
N PRO A 2 45.50 3.80 -46.96
CA PRO A 2 44.64 3.87 -45.78
C PRO A 2 43.59 4.97 -45.96
N THR A 3 42.34 4.69 -45.59
CA THR A 3 41.25 5.66 -45.64
C THR A 3 41.41 6.75 -44.58
N PRO A 4 41.11 8.01 -44.88
CA PRO A 4 41.21 9.10 -43.91
C PRO A 4 40.20 8.91 -42.76
N PRO A 5 40.54 9.33 -41.53
CA PRO A 5 39.64 9.22 -40.38
C PRO A 5 38.39 10.09 -40.60
N HIS A 6 37.22 9.50 -40.36
CA HIS A 6 35.95 10.22 -40.50
C HIS A 6 35.83 11.26 -39.39
N ALA A 7 35.65 12.53 -39.77
CA ALA A 7 35.39 13.60 -38.81
C ALA A 7 34.01 13.37 -38.18
N PRO A 8 33.85 13.53 -36.85
CA PRO A 8 32.56 13.36 -36.21
C PRO A 8 31.60 14.43 -36.70
N GLU A 9 30.60 14.01 -37.49
CA GLU A 9 29.53 14.89 -37.94
C GLU A 9 28.63 15.28 -36.76
N PRO A 10 28.09 16.52 -36.75
CA PRO A 10 27.16 16.94 -35.71
C PRO A 10 25.91 16.04 -35.75
N ARG A 11 25.45 15.60 -34.57
CA ARG A 11 24.25 14.78 -34.42
C ARG A 11 23.07 15.46 -35.11
N MET A 12 22.36 14.71 -35.95
CA MET A 12 21.09 15.12 -36.53
C MET A 12 20.12 15.55 -35.42
N ARG A 13 19.63 16.79 -35.50
CA ARG A 13 18.64 17.32 -34.57
C ARG A 13 17.24 16.98 -35.06
N PHE A 14 16.38 16.56 -34.16
CA PHE A 14 14.97 16.32 -34.42
C PHE A 14 14.13 17.41 -33.76
N ASP A 15 12.86 17.55 -34.17
CA ASP A 15 11.97 18.60 -33.65
C ASP A 15 11.80 18.55 -32.12
N TYR A 16 11.93 17.37 -31.50
CA TYR A 16 11.86 17.20 -30.05
C TYR A 16 13.09 17.75 -29.30
N ASP A 17 14.24 17.94 -29.98
CA ASP A 17 15.45 18.55 -29.37
C ASP A 17 15.27 20.06 -29.13
N ASN A 18 14.26 20.67 -29.74
CA ASN A 18 13.92 22.08 -29.55
C ASN A 18 12.99 22.29 -28.34
N VAL A 19 12.49 21.22 -27.72
CA VAL A 19 11.65 21.30 -26.52
C VAL A 19 12.56 21.38 -25.30
N ALA A 20 12.42 22.45 -24.50
CA ALA A 20 13.18 22.58 -23.26
C ALA A 20 12.90 21.38 -22.33
N PRO A 21 13.93 20.70 -21.80
CA PRO A 21 13.72 19.59 -20.87
C PRO A 21 12.92 20.07 -19.66
N LYS A 22 11.75 19.46 -19.43
CA LYS A 22 11.00 19.71 -18.20
C LYS A 22 11.79 19.08 -17.05
N PRO A 23 11.97 19.76 -15.91
CA PRO A 23 12.57 19.15 -14.74
C PRO A 23 11.81 17.87 -14.40
N ALA A 24 12.52 16.77 -14.23
CA ALA A 24 11.94 15.53 -13.72
C ALA A 24 11.60 15.75 -12.24
N PHE A 25 10.39 16.26 -11.99
CA PHE A 25 9.83 16.23 -10.65
C PHE A 25 9.54 14.77 -10.30
N GLU A 26 9.68 14.43 -9.01
CA GLU A 26 9.26 13.13 -8.51
C GLU A 26 7.85 12.81 -9.05
N PRO A 27 7.59 11.56 -9.45
CA PRO A 27 6.25 11.18 -9.88
C PRO A 27 5.22 11.68 -8.86
N PRO A 28 4.07 12.18 -9.31
CA PRO A 28 3.09 12.76 -8.41
C PRO A 28 2.78 11.74 -7.32
N ARG A 29 2.83 12.19 -6.06
CA ARG A 29 2.53 11.33 -4.92
C ARG A 29 1.13 10.73 -5.10
N PRO A 30 0.89 9.50 -4.64
CA PRO A 30 -0.43 8.90 -4.69
C PRO A 30 -1.48 9.83 -4.07
N THR A 31 -2.71 9.75 -4.57
CA THR A 31 -3.77 10.70 -4.22
C THR A 31 -4.33 10.52 -2.81
N SER A 32 -4.01 9.44 -2.11
CA SER A 32 -4.52 9.21 -0.77
C SER A 32 -3.91 10.17 0.25
N ASP A 33 -4.72 10.64 1.20
CA ASP A 33 -4.31 11.57 2.25
C ASP A 33 -3.07 11.07 3.01
N ALA A 34 -3.03 9.76 3.31
CA ALA A 34 -1.90 9.13 3.98
C ALA A 34 -0.60 9.19 3.16
N ALA A 35 -0.69 9.01 1.84
CA ALA A 35 0.47 9.09 0.95
C ALA A 35 0.94 10.54 0.75
N GLN A 36 0.02 11.49 0.71
CA GLN A 36 0.36 12.91 0.64
C GLN A 36 1.04 13.39 1.93
N ALA A 37 0.50 12.98 3.09
CA ALA A 37 1.02 13.33 4.42
C ALA A 37 2.22 12.49 4.87
N ALA A 38 2.66 11.50 4.07
CA ALA A 38 3.69 10.52 4.43
C ALA A 38 3.42 9.79 5.76
N THR A 39 2.15 9.59 6.10
CA THR A 39 1.72 8.86 7.28
C THR A 39 1.40 7.41 6.94
N PRO A 40 1.59 6.45 7.86
CA PRO A 40 1.09 5.10 7.68
C PRO A 40 -0.41 5.11 7.36
N ASN A 41 -0.84 4.31 6.38
CA ASN A 41 -2.25 4.24 6.01
C ASN A 41 -3.05 3.54 7.13
N PRO A 42 -4.09 4.18 7.71
CA PRO A 42 -5.00 3.49 8.60
C PRO A 42 -5.93 2.61 7.74
N TYR A 43 -5.72 1.29 7.77
CA TYR A 43 -6.59 0.29 7.14
C TYR A 43 -7.92 0.18 7.90
N LYS A 44 -8.68 1.28 7.96
CA LYS A 44 -9.99 1.39 8.61
C LYS A 44 -11.09 1.22 7.57
N ASN A 45 -11.37 -0.04 7.23
CA ASN A 45 -12.40 -0.36 6.25
C ASN A 45 -13.79 -0.01 6.78
N SER A 46 -14.06 -0.12 8.09
CA SER A 46 -15.36 0.25 8.66
C SER A 46 -15.77 1.70 8.37
N ALA A 47 -14.80 2.61 8.34
CA ALA A 47 -15.01 4.03 8.09
C ALA A 47 -15.41 4.35 6.64
N LEU A 48 -15.36 3.39 5.72
CA LEU A 48 -15.83 3.56 4.36
C LEU A 48 -17.37 3.62 4.33
N THR A 49 -17.91 4.80 4.01
CA THR A 49 -19.35 5.09 4.02
C THR A 49 -19.98 5.22 2.62
N HIS A 50 -19.24 4.88 1.57
CA HIS A 50 -19.75 4.98 0.20
C HIS A 50 -21.00 4.11 0.02
N GLU A 51 -22.03 4.64 -0.65
CA GLU A 51 -23.37 4.00 -0.78
C GLU A 51 -23.31 2.53 -1.21
N LYS A 52 -22.58 2.23 -2.29
CA LYS A 52 -22.35 0.85 -2.77
C LYS A 52 -21.75 -0.09 -1.72
N ILE A 53 -20.89 0.41 -0.84
CA ILE A 53 -20.28 -0.39 0.23
C ILE A 53 -21.32 -0.71 1.30
N LEU A 54 -22.17 0.27 1.65
CA LEU A 54 -23.26 0.08 2.60
C LEU A 54 -24.29 -0.92 2.08
N GLU A 55 -24.66 -0.83 0.81
CA GLU A 55 -25.57 -1.79 0.16
C GLU A 55 -25.05 -3.23 0.21
N ILE A 56 -23.74 -3.43 -0.02
CA ILE A 56 -23.12 -4.75 0.05
C ILE A 56 -23.08 -5.24 1.50
N ARG A 57 -22.70 -4.38 2.46
CA ARG A 57 -22.68 -4.74 3.89
C ARG A 57 -24.06 -5.13 4.41
N ALA A 58 -25.11 -4.45 3.97
CA ALA A 58 -26.49 -4.75 4.34
C ALA A 58 -26.95 -6.15 3.87
N LYS A 59 -26.31 -6.71 2.83
CA LYS A 59 -26.59 -8.06 2.33
C LYS A 59 -25.82 -9.16 3.07
N SER A 60 -24.94 -8.81 4.01
CA SER A 60 -24.13 -9.82 4.69
C SER A 60 -25.00 -10.70 5.61
N SER A 61 -24.72 -12.00 5.63
CA SER A 61 -25.31 -12.96 6.58
C SER A 61 -24.58 -12.99 7.93
N ILE A 62 -23.54 -12.16 8.09
CA ILE A 62 -22.76 -12.09 9.32
C ILE A 62 -23.59 -11.36 10.36
N PRO A 63 -23.79 -11.92 11.57
CA PRO A 63 -24.49 -11.23 12.65
C PRO A 63 -23.79 -9.90 12.96
N SER A 64 -24.54 -8.84 13.19
CA SER A 64 -23.99 -7.54 13.57
C SER A 64 -23.21 -7.55 14.89
N THR A 65 -23.40 -8.59 15.71
CA THR A 65 -22.68 -8.86 16.95
C THR A 65 -21.35 -9.59 16.76
N ALA A 66 -21.12 -10.19 15.59
CA ALA A 66 -19.86 -10.83 15.28
C ALA A 66 -18.87 -9.76 14.78
N ASP A 67 -17.76 -9.59 15.49
CA ASP A 67 -16.70 -8.69 15.04
C ASP A 67 -15.95 -9.29 13.84
N ALA A 68 -16.50 -9.02 12.65
CA ALA A 68 -15.89 -9.34 11.37
C ALA A 68 -15.07 -8.16 10.82
N THR A 69 -14.89 -7.09 11.60
CA THR A 69 -14.13 -5.93 11.12
C THR A 69 -12.64 -6.25 11.14
N ILE A 70 -11.97 -5.95 10.03
CA ILE A 70 -10.51 -6.11 9.88
C ILE A 70 -9.94 -4.71 9.79
N ASP A 71 -10.18 -3.93 10.85
CA ASP A 71 -9.66 -2.59 10.95
C ASP A 71 -8.30 -2.61 11.65
N TRP A 72 -7.34 -1.94 11.04
CA TRP A 72 -6.02 -1.78 11.62
C TRP A 72 -5.49 -0.37 11.41
N ALA A 73 -4.92 0.19 12.47
CA ALA A 73 -4.18 1.44 12.39
C ALA A 73 -2.91 1.28 13.24
N GLN A 74 -1.77 1.60 12.62
CA GLN A 74 -0.51 1.61 13.35
C GLN A 74 -0.54 2.71 14.42
N ASP A 75 -0.05 2.39 15.62
CA ASP A 75 0.25 3.41 16.62
C ASP A 75 1.26 4.43 16.07
N ALA A 76 0.97 5.72 16.26
CA ALA A 76 1.81 6.82 15.86
C ALA A 76 3.16 6.82 16.58
N ASN A 77 3.23 6.25 17.78
CA ASN A 77 4.43 6.23 18.62
C ASN A 77 5.33 5.01 18.41
N LEU A 78 4.95 4.06 17.55
CA LEU A 78 5.68 2.79 17.38
C LEU A 78 7.08 2.97 16.77
N TYR A 79 7.26 3.96 15.89
CA TYR A 79 8.53 4.21 15.21
C TYR A 79 8.93 5.69 15.31
N PRO A 80 10.24 5.99 15.46
CA PRO A 80 10.72 7.37 15.50
C PRO A 80 10.45 8.12 14.19
N ALA A 81 10.31 9.45 14.27
CA ALA A 81 9.92 10.32 13.15
C ALA A 81 10.89 10.32 11.96
N ASN A 82 12.14 9.90 12.14
CA ASN A 82 13.16 9.77 11.10
C ASN A 82 13.16 8.41 10.39
N PHE A 83 12.41 7.41 10.87
CA PHE A 83 12.40 6.06 10.29
C PHE A 83 11.65 6.05 8.95
N PRO A 84 12.04 5.31 7.91
CA PRO A 84 11.36 5.42 6.61
C PRO A 84 9.86 5.06 6.66
N HIS A 85 8.97 6.00 6.30
CA HIS A 85 7.52 5.86 6.45
C HIS A 85 6.92 4.64 5.75
N PHE A 86 7.42 4.31 4.55
CA PHE A 86 6.99 3.13 3.78
C PHE A 86 7.36 1.81 4.45
N VAL A 87 8.42 1.79 5.27
CA VAL A 87 8.81 0.61 6.06
C VAL A 87 7.90 0.46 7.28
N ARG A 88 7.58 1.58 7.96
CA ARG A 88 6.72 1.59 9.16
C ARG A 88 5.37 0.91 8.90
N GLY A 89 4.68 1.35 7.83
CA GLY A 89 3.37 0.82 7.47
C GLY A 89 3.43 -0.66 7.06
N ARG A 90 4.45 -1.06 6.30
CA ARG A 90 4.61 -2.46 5.84
C ARG A 90 4.83 -3.43 6.99
N ASP A 91 5.77 -3.12 7.88
CA ASP A 91 6.18 -4.04 8.95
C ASP A 91 5.10 -4.14 10.03
N SER A 92 4.41 -3.04 10.35
CA SER A 92 3.28 -3.08 11.28
C SER A 92 2.10 -3.92 10.75
N VAL A 93 1.78 -3.81 9.46
CA VAL A 93 0.74 -4.62 8.81
C VAL A 93 1.12 -6.09 8.78
N ARG A 94 2.38 -6.42 8.41
CA ARG A 94 2.86 -7.80 8.43
C ARG A 94 2.70 -8.43 9.80
N ASN A 95 3.14 -7.72 10.85
CA ASN A 95 3.01 -8.21 12.23
C ASN A 95 1.55 -8.41 12.63
N HIS A 96 0.67 -7.47 12.28
CA HIS A 96 -0.76 -7.60 12.54
C HIS A 96 -1.37 -8.82 11.83
N ILE A 97 -1.07 -9.01 10.55
CA ILE A 97 -1.56 -10.17 9.77
C ILE A 97 -1.04 -11.48 10.39
N THR A 98 0.24 -11.56 10.75
CA THR A 98 0.82 -12.75 11.40
C THR A 98 0.13 -13.04 12.73
N ALA A 99 -0.08 -12.03 13.57
CA ALA A 99 -0.79 -12.19 14.84
C ALA A 99 -2.25 -12.64 14.62
N LEU A 100 -2.93 -12.04 13.64
CA LEU A 100 -4.30 -12.40 13.28
C LEU A 100 -4.38 -13.86 12.82
N PHE A 101 -3.45 -14.29 11.96
CA PHE A 101 -3.38 -15.66 11.47
C PHE A 101 -3.15 -16.65 12.62
N ASN A 102 -2.16 -16.39 13.49
CA ASN A 102 -1.89 -17.25 14.65
C ASN A 102 -3.07 -17.31 15.63
N SER A 103 -3.77 -16.18 15.86
CA SER A 103 -4.93 -16.15 16.76
C SER A 103 -6.13 -16.89 16.20
N LYS A 104 -6.45 -16.69 14.91
CA LYS A 104 -7.67 -17.24 14.30
C LYS A 104 -7.48 -18.69 13.86
N VAL A 105 -6.32 -19.08 13.34
CA VAL A 105 -6.05 -20.47 12.95
C VAL A 105 -5.95 -21.38 14.16
N ARG A 106 -5.30 -20.95 15.24
CA ARG A 106 -5.22 -21.73 16.48
C ARG A 106 -6.61 -22.03 17.08
N HIS A 107 -7.56 -21.09 16.96
CA HIS A 107 -8.93 -21.33 17.40
C HIS A 107 -9.65 -22.43 16.60
N TYR A 108 -9.31 -22.62 15.32
CA TYR A 108 -9.88 -23.71 14.53
C TYR A 108 -9.29 -25.08 14.92
N GLU A 109 -8.01 -25.17 15.28
CA GLU A 109 -7.41 -26.41 15.80
C GLU A 109 -8.01 -26.81 17.16
N GLU A 110 -8.17 -25.86 18.07
CA GLU A 110 -8.76 -26.15 19.40
C GLU A 110 -10.25 -26.53 19.30
N GLN A 111 -11.01 -25.93 18.36
CA GLN A 111 -12.40 -26.32 18.10
C GLN A 111 -12.53 -27.67 17.39
N SER A 112 -11.61 -28.05 16.49
CA SER A 112 -11.64 -29.38 15.87
C SER A 112 -11.33 -30.48 16.88
N ASP A 113 -10.39 -30.24 17.78
CA ASP A 113 -10.06 -31.17 18.87
C ASP A 113 -11.23 -31.34 19.86
N GLU A 114 -11.95 -30.26 20.20
CA GLU A 114 -13.16 -30.33 21.03
C GLU A 114 -14.35 -31.01 20.33
N LEU A 115 -14.45 -30.90 19.00
CA LEU A 115 -15.51 -31.51 18.21
C LEU A 115 -15.18 -32.92 17.68
N GLY A 116 -13.96 -33.41 17.91
CA GLY A 116 -13.54 -34.76 17.58
C GLY A 116 -13.58 -35.07 16.07
N ILE A 117 -13.25 -34.08 15.24
CA ILE A 117 -13.11 -34.23 13.78
C ILE A 117 -11.65 -33.98 13.38
#